data_AF-A0A662L1K5-F1
#
_entry.id   AF-A0A662L1K5-F1
#
_cell.length_a   1.000
_cell.length_b   1.000
_cell.length_c   1.000
_cell.angle_alpha   90.00
_cell.angle_beta   90.00
_cell.angle_gamma   90.00
#
_symmetry.space_group_name_H-M   'P 1'
#
loop_
_entity.id
_entity.type
_entity.pdbx_description
1 polymer ?
#
loop_
_entity_poly.entity_id
_entity_poly.type
_entity_poly.pdbx_seq_one_letter_code
_entity_poly.pdbx_strand_id
1 'polypeptide(L)'
;MVSKEHAEVILRGMYKTLGNAVGSPVVNKIVGNLDIENPINALSDLRKKLEEVFGESTVKNMLYVVITSSFDNETAQKLLNELQISIGEST
;
A
#
# COMPACT_ATOMS: atom_id res chain seq x y z
N MET A 1 3.83 15.03 -3.04
CA MET A 1 3.69 14.57 -1.65
C MET A 1 2.32 13.93 -1.54
N VAL A 2 2.25 12.69 -1.05
CA VAL A 2 0.99 11.94 -0.93
C VAL A 2 0.04 12.71 -0.02
N SER A 3 -1.17 13.02 -0.49
CA SER A 3 -2.19 13.70 0.31
C SER A 3 -2.81 12.74 1.32
N LYS A 4 -3.47 13.29 2.35
CA LYS A 4 -4.21 12.49 3.33
C LYS A 4 -5.25 11.59 2.66
N GLU A 5 -6.03 12.15 1.73
CA GLU A 5 -7.06 11.43 0.98
C GLU A 5 -6.49 10.28 0.14
N HIS A 6 -5.39 10.53 -0.58
CA HIS A 6 -4.73 9.48 -1.36
C HIS A 6 -4.19 8.37 -0.44
N ALA A 7 -3.61 8.72 0.70
CA ALA A 7 -3.13 7.74 1.67
C ALA A 7 -4.27 6.89 2.26
N GLU A 8 -5.43 7.47 2.55
CA GLU A 8 -6.62 6.73 3.02
C GLU A 8 -7.12 5.72 1.99
N VAL A 9 -7.19 6.12 0.72
CA VAL A 9 -7.61 5.23 -0.38
C VAL A 9 -6.61 4.08 -0.54
N ILE A 10 -5.30 4.37 -0.55
CA ILE A 10 -4.26 3.34 -0.67
C ILE A 10 -4.32 2.38 0.53
N LEU A 11 -4.44 2.89 1.76
CA LEU A 11 -4.60 2.07 2.96
C LEU A 11 -5.79 1.13 2.81
N ARG A 12 -6.98 1.64 2.51
CA ARG A 12 -8.18 0.81 2.34
C ARG A 12 -7.99 -0.26 1.25
N GLY A 13 -7.37 0.10 0.13
CA GLY A 13 -7.04 -0.82 -0.95
C GLY A 13 -6.10 -1.93 -0.48
N MET A 14 -5.02 -1.59 0.22
CA MET A 14 -4.07 -2.55 0.78
C MET A 14 -4.72 -3.50 1.78
N TYR A 15 -5.53 -2.98 2.71
CA TYR A 15 -6.28 -3.80 3.67
C TYR A 15 -7.19 -4.80 2.96
N LYS A 16 -7.91 -4.37 1.91
CA LYS A 16 -8.78 -5.24 1.12
C LYS A 16 -7.98 -6.31 0.38
N THR A 17 -6.90 -5.93 -0.28
CA THR A 17 -6.00 -6.86 -1.00
C THR A 17 -5.42 -7.91 -0.07
N LEU A 18 -4.91 -7.50 1.09
CA LEU A 18 -4.37 -8.42 2.10
C LEU A 18 -5.47 -9.31 2.69
N GLY A 19 -6.66 -8.76 2.96
CA GLY A 19 -7.79 -9.52 3.50
C GLY A 19 -8.18 -10.66 2.57
N ASN A 20 -8.16 -10.41 1.26
CA ASN A 20 -8.43 -11.42 0.24
C ASN A 20 -7.30 -12.43 0.08
N ALA A 21 -6.04 -12.02 0.25
CA ALA A 21 -4.87 -12.87 0.02
C ALA A 21 -4.54 -13.79 1.20
N VAL A 22 -4.60 -13.29 2.43
CA VAL A 22 -4.13 -14.00 3.64
C VAL A 22 -5.18 -14.14 4.74
N GLY A 23 -6.37 -13.57 4.55
CA GLY A 23 -7.47 -13.62 5.50
C GLY A 23 -7.37 -12.60 6.65
N SER A 24 -8.53 -12.17 7.16
CA SER A 24 -8.63 -11.13 8.21
C SER A 24 -7.79 -11.35 9.47
N PRO A 25 -7.61 -12.59 10.00
CA PRO A 25 -6.80 -12.78 11.21
C PRO A 25 -5.32 -12.43 11.01
N VAL A 26 -4.76 -12.70 9.83
CA VAL A 26 -3.37 -12.38 9.49
C VAL A 26 -3.22 -10.89 9.27
N VAL A 27 -4.18 -10.28 8.55
CA VAL A 27 -4.24 -8.83 8.37
C VAL A 27 -4.23 -8.11 9.71
N ASN A 28 -5.14 -8.45 10.62
CA ASN A 28 -5.23 -7.81 11.94
C ASN A 28 -3.94 -7.90 12.76
N LYS A 29 -3.16 -8.98 12.62
CA LYS A 29 -1.83 -9.08 13.28
C LYS A 29 -0.82 -8.09 12.71
N ILE A 30 -0.88 -7.83 11.40
CA ILE A 30 0.05 -6.93 10.72
C ILE A 30 -0.38 -5.47 10.92
N VAL A 31 -1.67 -5.20 10.87
CA VAL A 31 -2.21 -3.83 10.74
C VAL A 31 -2.93 -3.31 11.98
N GLY A 32 -3.11 -4.12 13.03
CA GLY A 32 -4.02 -3.85 14.14
C GLY A 32 -3.74 -2.59 14.97
N ASN A 33 -2.54 -2.00 14.83
CA ASN A 33 -2.09 -0.83 15.60
C ASN A 33 -1.65 0.34 14.71
N LEU A 34 -2.22 0.48 13.50
CA LEU A 34 -1.92 1.64 12.66
C LEU A 34 -2.70 2.87 13.13
N ASP A 35 -2.02 4.01 13.20
CA ASP A 35 -2.64 5.30 13.50
C ASP A 35 -3.43 5.81 12.29
N ILE A 36 -4.68 5.34 12.17
CA ILE A 36 -5.57 5.72 11.07
C ILE A 36 -6.00 7.19 11.11
N GLU A 37 -5.78 7.91 12.21
CA GLU A 37 -6.04 9.36 12.28
C GLU A 37 -4.98 10.15 11.48
N ASN A 38 -3.80 9.54 11.28
CA ASN A 38 -2.76 10.01 10.38
C ASN A 38 -2.47 9.00 9.24
N PRO A 39 -3.28 9.02 8.17
CA PRO A 39 -3.17 8.09 7.03
C PRO A 39 -1.80 8.02 6.36
N ILE A 40 -1.06 9.13 6.35
CA ILE A 40 0.28 9.17 5.75
C ILE A 40 1.25 8.34 6.59
N ASN A 41 1.23 8.55 7.91
CA ASN A 41 2.05 7.76 8.84
C ASN A 41 1.61 6.29 8.83
N ALA A 42 0.31 6.02 8.88
CA ALA A 42 -0.22 4.67 8.80
C ALA A 42 0.19 3.95 7.51
N LEU A 43 0.22 4.64 6.36
CA LEU A 43 0.68 4.04 5.11
C LEU A 43 2.17 3.67 5.15
N SER A 44 3.00 4.55 5.72
CA SER A 44 4.43 4.30 5.92
C SER A 44 4.67 3.11 6.84
N ASP A 45 3.97 3.05 7.97
CA ASP A 45 4.08 1.96 8.93
C ASP A 45 3.52 0.65 8.39
N LEU A 46 2.41 0.69 7.64
CA LEU A 46 1.87 -0.47 6.96
C LEU A 46 2.90 -1.04 5.98
N ARG A 47 3.50 -0.18 5.14
CA ARG A 47 4.52 -0.58 4.18
C ARG A 47 5.66 -1.31 4.89
N LYS A 48 6.26 -0.72 5.94
CA LYS A 48 7.36 -1.34 6.69
C LYS A 48 6.99 -2.72 7.24
N LYS A 49 5.84 -2.82 7.92
CA LYS A 49 5.40 -4.10 8.50
C LYS A 49 5.14 -5.16 7.42
N LEU A 50 4.60 -4.77 6.26
CA LEU A 50 4.40 -5.70 5.16
C LEU A 50 5.73 -6.11 4.51
N GLU A 51 6.70 -5.21 4.43
CA GLU A 51 8.03 -5.50 3.86
C GLU A 51 8.77 -6.50 4.75
N GLU A 52 8.62 -6.41 6.07
CA GLU A 52 9.16 -7.39 7.04
C GLU A 52 8.55 -8.79 6.86
N VAL A 53 7.27 -8.88 6.49
CA VAL A 53 6.53 -10.16 6.39
C VAL A 53 6.63 -10.78 5.00
N PHE A 54 6.53 -9.97 3.95
CA PHE A 54 6.36 -10.44 2.56
C PHE A 54 7.54 -10.08 1.64
N GLY A 55 8.48 -9.25 2.12
CA GLY A 55 9.58 -8.73 1.32
C GLY A 55 9.20 -7.50 0.48
N GLU A 56 10.19 -6.64 0.24
CA GLU A 56 10.03 -5.35 -0.43
C GLU A 56 9.37 -5.44 -1.82
N SER A 57 9.81 -6.39 -2.65
CA SER A 57 9.29 -6.59 -4.00
C SER A 57 7.79 -6.90 -4.01
N THR A 58 7.34 -7.79 -3.12
CA THR A 58 5.93 -8.16 -2.98
C THR A 58 5.09 -6.95 -2.58
N VAL A 59 5.57 -6.14 -1.65
CA VAL A 59 4.85 -4.93 -1.19
C VAL A 59 4.78 -3.88 -2.27
N LYS A 60 5.86 -3.65 -3.02
CA LYS A 60 5.86 -2.76 -4.18
C LYS A 60 4.84 -3.20 -5.23
N ASN A 61 4.75 -4.50 -5.53
CA ASN A 61 3.73 -5.02 -6.44
C ASN A 61 2.31 -4.80 -5.94
N MET A 62 2.06 -5.05 -4.65
CA MET A 62 0.74 -4.81 -4.05
C MET A 62 0.36 -3.32 -4.12
N LEU A 63 1.27 -2.42 -3.76
CA LEU A 63 1.03 -0.99 -3.86
C LEU A 63 0.81 -0.55 -5.31
N TYR A 64 1.57 -1.09 -6.26
CA TYR A 64 1.36 -0.81 -7.68
C TYR A 64 -0.06 -1.17 -8.13
N VAL A 65 -0.51 -2.40 -7.81
CA VAL A 65 -1.85 -2.88 -8.19
C VAL A 65 -2.92 -2.03 -7.52
N VAL A 66 -2.77 -1.70 -6.24
CA VAL A 66 -3.74 -0.86 -5.51
C VAL A 66 -3.81 0.54 -6.11
N ILE A 67 -2.68 1.18 -6.40
CA ILE A 67 -2.64 2.54 -6.94
C ILE A 67 -3.23 2.58 -8.35
N THR A 68 -2.81 1.67 -9.23
CA THR A 68 -3.29 1.63 -10.62
C THR A 68 -4.76 1.22 -10.77
N SER A 69 -5.33 0.52 -9.78
CA SER A 69 -6.75 0.17 -9.76
C SER A 69 -7.65 1.18 -9.04
N SER A 70 -7.09 2.09 -8.23
CA SER A 70 -7.86 3.03 -7.40
C SER A 70 -7.89 4.45 -7.93
N PHE A 71 -7.00 4.80 -8.86
CA PHE A 71 -6.85 6.16 -9.37
C PHE A 71 -6.80 6.17 -10.90
N ASP A 72 -7.12 7.32 -11.50
CA ASP A 72 -6.88 7.55 -12.92
C ASP A 72 -5.37 7.47 -13.24
N ASN A 73 -5.03 7.28 -14.51
CA ASN A 73 -3.65 7.03 -14.92
C ASN A 73 -2.69 8.17 -14.53
N GLU A 74 -3.11 9.43 -14.66
CA GLU A 74 -2.26 10.57 -14.32
C GLU A 74 -1.95 10.61 -12.82
N THR A 75 -3.00 10.50 -12.00
CA THR A 75 -2.88 10.46 -10.54
C THR A 75 -2.07 9.23 -10.08
N ALA A 76 -2.32 8.07 -10.69
CA ALA A 76 -1.62 6.83 -10.37
C ALA A 76 -0.11 6.95 -10.64
N GLN A 77 0.30 7.42 -11.83
CA GLN A 77 1.72 7.60 -12.16
C GLN A 77 2.42 8.58 -11.21
N LYS A 78 1.74 9.67 -10.84
CA LYS A 78 2.28 10.61 -9.86
C LYS A 78 2.50 9.96 -8.49
N LEU A 79 1.52 9.21 -7.99
CA LEU A 79 1.61 8.51 -6.71
C LEU A 79 2.71 7.43 -6.70
N LEU A 80 2.83 6.66 -7.78
CA LEU A 80 3.89 5.66 -7.94
C LEU A 80 5.27 6.29 -7.87
N ASN A 81 5.48 7.40 -8.60
CA ASN A 81 6.74 8.14 -8.57
C ASN A 81 7.04 8.72 -7.18
N GLU A 82 6.04 9.33 -6.53
CA GLU A 82 6.21 9.90 -5.18
C GLU A 82 6.55 8.84 -4.12
N LEU A 83 6.01 7.62 -4.27
CA LEU A 83 6.26 6.49 -3.37
C LEU A 83 7.48 5.64 -3.78
N GLN A 84 8.16 6.02 -4.86
CA GLN A 84 9.29 5.31 -5.46
C GLN A 84 8.96 3.83 -5.76
N ILE A 85 7.76 3.62 -6.27
CA ILE A 85 7.27 2.31 -6.70
C ILE A 85 7.47 2.23 -8.20
N SER A 86 8.52 1.54 -8.61
CA SER A 86 8.64 1.00 -9.97
C SER A 86 8.55 -0.52 -9.88
N ILE A 87 7.83 -1.13 -10.81
CA ILE A 87 8.00 -2.55 -11.06
C ILE A 87 9.08 -2.65 -12.11
N GLY A 88 10.21 -3.24 -11.75
CA GLY A 88 11.23 -3.55 -12.74
C GLY A 88 10.66 -4.47 -13.80
N GLU A 89 10.89 -4.15 -15.06
CA GLU A 89 10.78 -5.14 -16.13
C GLU A 89 11.66 -6.32 -15.71
N SER A 90 11.07 -7.50 -15.60
CA SER A 90 11.84 -8.73 -15.45
C SER A 90 12.53 -9.01 -16.78
N THR A 91 13.72 -8.45 -16.98
CA THR A 91 14.79 -8.95 -17.86
C THR A 91 16.10 -8.25 -17.54
#